data_AF-A0AAD9RCK7-F1
#
_entry.id   AF-A0AAD9RCK7-F1
#
_cell.length_a   1.000
_cell.length_b   1.000
_cell.length_c   1.000
_cell.angle_alpha   90.00
_cell.angle_beta   90.00
_cell.angle_gamma   90.00
#
_symmetry.space_group_name_H-M   'P 1'
#
loop_
_entity.id
_entity.type
_entity.pdbx_description
1 polymer ?
#
loop_
_entity_poly.entity_id
_entity_poly.type
_entity_poly.pdbx_seq_one_letter_code
_entity_poly.pdbx_strand_id
1 'polypeptide(L)' 'MSLKPKRVDFTRTWDVLQETVKGVITLANVPRATWNDRFSDVYSLCVAYPEPLADRLYNETKRRTIVPGQNTHKA' A
#
# COMPACT_ATOMS: atom_id res chain seq x y z
N MET A 1 -3.79 -17.74 -0.83
CA MET A 1 -3.81 -17.03 0.48
C MET A 1 -4.90 -17.62 1.36
N SER A 2 -4.66 -17.81 2.66
CA SER A 2 -5.72 -18.14 3.63
C SER A 2 -6.33 -16.83 4.15
N LEU A 3 -7.66 -16.75 4.28
CA LEU A 3 -8.38 -15.58 4.82
C LEU A 3 -8.34 -15.49 6.35
N LYS A 4 -7.62 -16.39 7.01
CA LYS A 4 -7.50 -16.39 8.47
C LYS A 4 -6.60 -15.23 8.93
N PRO A 5 -6.93 -14.57 10.06
CA PRO A 5 -6.03 -13.61 10.69
C PRO A 5 -4.65 -14.23 10.89
N LYS A 6 -3.61 -13.46 10.56
CA LYS A 6 -2.22 -13.89 10.67
C LYS A 6 -1.35 -12.74 11.15
N ARG A 7 -0.19 -13.07 11.73
CA ARG A 7 0.85 -12.07 11.97
C ARG A 7 1.39 -11.59 10.63
N VAL A 8 1.42 -10.28 10.44
CA VAL A 8 1.92 -9.64 9.23
C VAL A 8 3.03 -8.67 9.60
N ASP A 9 4.15 -8.77 8.90
CA ASP A 9 5.21 -7.76 8.98
C ASP A 9 4.79 -6.55 8.14
N PHE A 10 4.39 -5.48 8.82
CA PHE A 10 3.95 -4.26 8.16
C PHE A 10 5.01 -3.71 7.21
N THR A 11 6.26 -3.61 7.65
CA THR A 11 7.33 -2.93 6.89
C THR A 11 7.57 -3.65 5.58
N ARG A 12 7.72 -4.97 5.64
CA ARG A 12 7.93 -5.79 4.44
C ARG A 12 6.76 -5.70 3.45
N THR A 13 5.52 -5.77 3.94
CA THR A 13 4.33 -5.66 3.07
C THR A 13 4.19 -4.25 2.51
N TRP A 14 4.47 -3.23 3.32
CA TRP A 14 4.43 -1.83 2.90
C TRP A 14 5.50 -1.50 1.86
N ASP A 15 6.71 -2.06 1.94
CA ASP A 15 7.79 -1.86 0.96
C ASP A 15 7.39 -2.30 -0.46
N VAL A 16 6.65 -3.40 -0.57
CA VAL A 16 6.13 -3.86 -1.86
C VAL A 16 4.91 -3.04 -2.30
N LEU A 17 4.01 -2.74 -1.37
CA LEU A 17 2.78 -2.01 -1.64
C LEU A 17 3.05 -0.56 -2.06
N GLN A 18 3.98 0.12 -1.38
CA GLN A 18 4.30 1.53 -1.60
C GLN A 18 4.92 1.79 -2.97
N GLU A 19 5.65 0.81 -3.55
CA GLU A 19 6.16 0.91 -4.92
C GLU A 19 5.04 0.84 -5.95
N THR A 20 4.02 0.00 -5.70
CA THR A 20 2.84 -0.02 -6.56
C THR A 20 2.03 1.28 -6.43
N VAL A 21 1.86 1.79 -5.21
CA VAL A 21 1.21 3.10 -4.98
C VAL A 21 1.95 4.20 -5.72
N LYS A 22 3.29 4.22 -5.67
CA LYS A 22 4.13 5.16 -6.42
C LYS A 22 3.87 5.05 -7.93
N GLY A 23 3.86 3.84 -8.48
CA GLY A 23 3.58 3.63 -9.90
C GLY A 23 2.21 4.16 -10.32
N VAL A 24 1.18 3.94 -9.49
CA VAL A 24 -0.18 4.43 -9.76
C VAL A 24 -0.25 5.96 -9.77
N ILE A 25 0.34 6.63 -8.78
CA ILE A 25 0.29 8.10 -8.69
C ILE A 25 1.12 8.78 -9.78
N THR A 26 2.18 8.13 -10.28
CA THR A 26 3.00 8.66 -11.38
C THR A 26 2.55 8.18 -12.76
N LEU A 27 1.38 7.52 -12.87
CA LEU A 27 0.87 6.94 -14.12
C LEU A 27 1.87 5.98 -14.82
N ALA A 28 2.71 5.30 -14.05
CA ALA A 28 3.64 4.30 -14.56
C ALA A 28 2.93 2.97 -14.86
N ASN A 29 3.57 2.12 -15.66
CA ASN A 29 3.06 0.77 -15.92
C ASN A 29 3.15 -0.09 -14.66
N VAL A 30 2.00 -0.60 -14.20
CA VAL A 30 1.91 -1.57 -13.11
C VAL A 30 1.43 -2.91 -13.68
N PRO A 31 2.23 -3.99 -13.61
CA PRO A 31 1.81 -5.29 -14.11
C PRO A 31 0.50 -5.77 -13.46
N ARG A 32 -0.41 -6.33 -14.25
CA ARG A 32 -1.73 -6.78 -13.75
C ARG A 32 -1.62 -7.79 -12.61
N ALA A 33 -0.65 -8.71 -12.67
CA ALA A 33 -0.39 -9.67 -11.61
C ALA A 33 -0.02 -8.96 -10.29
N THR A 34 0.93 -8.03 -10.36
CA THR A 34 1.33 -7.16 -9.25
C THR A 34 0.12 -6.41 -8.69
N TRP A 35 -0.69 -5.77 -9.54
CA TRP A 35 -1.90 -5.07 -9.12
C TRP A 35 -2.87 -5.97 -8.35
N ASN A 36 -3.13 -7.17 -8.87
CA ASN A 36 -4.03 -8.13 -8.25
C ASN A 36 -3.52 -8.59 -6.88
N ASP A 37 -2.21 -8.79 -6.72
CA ASP A 37 -1.62 -9.20 -5.46
C ASP A 37 -1.73 -8.12 -4.38
N ARG A 38 -1.69 -6.83 -4.75
CA ARG A 38 -1.80 -5.71 -3.79
C ARG A 38 -3.13 -5.71 -3.03
N PHE A 39 -4.22 -6.19 -3.62
CA PHE A 39 -5.50 -6.35 -2.89
C PHE A 39 -5.36 -7.33 -1.72
N SER A 40 -4.59 -8.42 -1.90
CA SER A 40 -4.34 -9.39 -0.83
C SER A 40 -3.45 -8.80 0.26
N ASP A 41 -2.48 -7.97 -0.10
CA ASP A 41 -1.60 -7.29 0.85
C ASP A 41 -2.40 -6.34 1.74
N VAL A 42 -3.23 -5.48 1.14
CA VAL A 42 -4.12 -4.55 1.87
C VAL A 42 -5.07 -5.31 2.78
N TYR A 43 -5.73 -6.36 2.27
CA TYR A 43 -6.61 -7.20 3.08
C TYR A 43 -5.87 -7.78 4.29
N SER A 44 -4.68 -8.35 4.07
CA SER A 44 -3.90 -8.98 5.13
C SER A 44 -3.44 -8.01 6.23
N LEU A 45 -3.18 -6.74 5.89
CA LEU A 45 -2.86 -5.70 6.86
C LEU A 45 -4.09 -5.31 7.68
N CYS A 46 -5.27 -5.23 7.06
CA CYS A 46 -6.51 -4.89 7.74
C CYS A 46 -6.99 -5.99 8.71
N VAL A 47 -6.71 -7.26 8.42
CA VAL A 47 -7.08 -8.41 9.28
C VAL A 47 -5.91 -8.96 10.10
N ALA A 48 -4.82 -8.19 10.22
CA ALA A 48 -3.62 -8.61 10.93
C ALA A 48 -3.90 -8.87 12.43
N TYR A 49 -3.09 -9.76 13.01
CA TYR A 49 -3.08 -10.09 14.44
C TYR A 49 -1.68 -9.82 15.01
N PRO A 50 -1.52 -9.32 16.25
CA PRO A 50 -2.51 -9.14 17.32
C PRO A 50 -3.48 -7.96 17.14
N GLU A 51 -3.09 -6.96 16.37
CA GLU A 51 -3.89 -5.75 16.13
C GLU A 51 -3.99 -5.45 14.63
N PRO A 52 -5.09 -4.85 14.17
CA PRO A 52 -5.23 -4.37 12.80
C PRO A 52 -4.19 -3.29 12.46
N LEU A 53 -3.65 -3.33 11.25
CA LEU A 53 -2.64 -2.37 10.79
C LEU A 53 -3.22 -1.29 9.86
N ALA A 54 -4.56 -1.19 9.78
CA ALA A 54 -5.27 -0.30 8.86
C ALA A 54 -4.94 1.19 9.09
N ASP A 55 -4.92 1.64 10.35
CA ASP A 55 -4.59 3.05 10.67
C ASP A 55 -3.15 3.39 10.28
N ARG A 56 -2.21 2.46 10.53
CA ARG A 56 -0.81 2.62 10.13
C ARG A 56 -0.67 2.68 8.61
N LEU A 57 -1.39 1.82 7.88
CA LEU A 57 -1.42 1.83 6.42
C LEU A 57 -1.94 3.17 5.87
N TYR A 58 -3.03 3.69 6.44
CA TYR A 58 -3.59 4.98 6.06
C TYR A 58 -2.58 6.12 6.29
N ASN A 59 -1.96 6.17 7.47
CA ASN A 59 -1.00 7.21 7.83
C ASN A 59 0.24 7.22 6.93
N GLU A 60 0.79 6.05 6.59
CA GLU A 60 1.92 5.97 5.66
C GLU A 60 1.53 6.35 4.22
N THR A 61 0.34 5.93 3.77
CA THR A 61 -0.19 6.33 2.45
C THR A 61 -0.36 7.85 2.38
N LYS A 62 -0.96 8.44 3.40
CA LYS A 62 -1.15 9.89 3.53
C LYS A 62 0.18 10.64 3.56
N ARG A 63 1.17 10.16 4.32
CA ARG A 63 2.51 10.77 4.37
C ARG A 63 3.19 10.74 2.99
N ARG A 64 3.03 9.65 2.24
CA ARG A 64 3.65 9.48 0.92
C ARG A 64 2.98 10.30 -0.17
N THR A 65 1.65 10.51 -0.10
CA THR A 65 0.91 11.32 -1.07
C THR A 65 0.91 12.81 -0.74
N ILE A 66 0.94 13.17 0.55
CA ILE A 66 1.06 14.55 1.03
C ILE A 66 2.54 14.88 1.24
N VAL A 67 3.31 14.90 0.15
CA VAL A 67 4.58 15.63 0.13
C VAL A 67 4.26 17.04 -0.40
N PRO A 68 4.36 18.09 0.42
CA PRO A 68 4.16 19.46 -0.04
C PRO A 68 5.37 19.83 -0.91
N GLY A 69 5.29 19.60 -2.22
CA GLY A 69 6.38 19.99 -3.13
C GLY A 69 6.45 19.28 -4.49
N GLN A 70 5.64 18.26 -4.78
CA GLN A 70 5.54 17.76 -6.15
C GLN A 70 4.45 18.52 -6.92
N ASN A 71 4.91 19.60 -7.55
CA ASN A 71 4.27 20.37 -8.61
C ASN A 71 3.21 19.59 -9.42
N THR A 72 1.93 19.88 -9.18
CA THR A 72 0.93 19.85 -10.26
C THR A 72 1.01 21.18 -11.01
N HIS A 73 2.12 21.40 -11.71
CA HIS A 73 2.17 22.42 -12.76
C HIS A 73 1.67 21.81 -14.07
N LYS A 74 0.54 22.37 -14.54
CA LYS A 74 0.08 22.47 -15.92
C LYS A 74 -0.25 21.17 -16.68
N ALA A 75 -1.55 20.98 -16.89
CA ALA A 75 -2.11 20.85 -18.24
C ALA A 75 -3.22 21.89 -18.37
#